data_AF-A0A6B3D304-F1
#
_entry.id   AF-A0A6B3D304-F1
#
_cell.length_a   1.000
_cell.length_b   1.000
_cell.length_c   1.000
_cell.angle_alpha   90.00
_cell.angle_beta   90.00
_cell.angle_gamma   90.00
#
_symmetry.space_group_name_H-M   'P 1'
#
loop_
_entity.id
_entity.type
_entity.pdbx_description
1 polymer ?
#
loop_
_entity_poly.entity_id
_entity_poly.type
_entity_poly.pdbx_seq_one_letter_code
_entity_poly.pdbx_strand_id
1 'polypeptide(L)'
;QSDETRLRLVLELIESGHADRALLSCDISRHGYLTDEGGTGYGHLFHSFLPALRKAGVDADTLDLITRRNPLRFLAGADPRESSDD
;
A
#
# COMPACT_ATOMS: atom_id res chain seq x y z
N GLN A 1 6.32 14.16 6.28
CA GLN A 1 5.84 14.19 4.88
C GLN A 1 4.32 14.28 4.89
N SER A 2 3.71 15.07 4.00
CA SER A 2 2.25 15.12 3.86
C SER A 2 1.75 13.92 3.04
N ASP A 3 0.46 13.64 3.12
CA ASP A 3 -0.15 12.60 2.29
C ASP A 3 -0.16 12.95 0.81
N GLU A 4 -0.20 14.24 0.47
CA GLU A 4 -0.03 14.70 -0.91
C GLU A 4 1.34 14.30 -1.47
N THR A 5 2.42 14.50 -0.70
CA THR A 5 3.76 14.05 -1.10
C THR A 5 3.82 12.53 -1.23
N ARG A 6 3.23 11.78 -0.30
CA ARG A 6 3.18 10.31 -0.39
C ARG A 6 2.40 9.83 -1.59
N LEU A 7 1.26 10.44 -1.88
CA LEU A 7 0.41 10.12 -3.02
C LEU A 7 1.18 10.30 -4.33
N ARG A 8 1.81 11.47 -4.51
CA ARG A 8 2.63 11.75 -5.70
C ARG A 8 3.74 10.71 -5.88
N LEU A 9 4.47 10.37 -4.82
CA LEU A 9 5.56 9.39 -4.89
C LEU A 9 5.07 7.98 -5.22
N VAL A 10 3.91 7.57 -4.68
CA VAL A 10 3.31 6.27 -5.00
C VAL A 10 2.83 6.23 -6.45
N LEU A 11 2.24 7.32 -6.97
CA LEU A 11 1.85 7.43 -8.38
C LEU A 11 3.07 7.32 -9.30
N GLU A 12 4.14 8.06 -9.01
CA GLU A 12 5.41 7.98 -9.78
C GLU A 12 5.99 6.55 -9.77
N LEU A 13 5.90 5.84 -8.64
CA LEU A 13 6.34 4.44 -8.53
C LEU A 13 5.48 3.48 -9.36
N ILE A 14 4.16 3.69 -9.40
CA ILE A 14 3.23 2.89 -10.19
C ILE A 14 3.45 3.16 -11.69
N GLU A 15 3.52 4.43 -12.09
CA GLU A 15 3.70 4.87 -13.48
C GLU A 15 5.04 4.42 -14.07
N SER A 16 6.08 4.29 -13.24
CA SER A 16 7.38 3.73 -13.65
C SER A 16 7.41 2.19 -13.74
N GLY A 17 6.28 1.51 -13.52
CA GLY A 17 6.16 0.06 -13.67
C GLY A 17 6.68 -0.74 -12.48
N HIS A 18 6.74 -0.14 -11.28
CA HIS A 18 7.23 -0.79 -10.06
C HIS A 18 6.13 -1.17 -9.07
N ALA A 19 4.86 -1.16 -9.50
CA ALA A 19 3.73 -1.52 -8.67
C ALA A 19 3.85 -2.94 -8.09
N ASP A 20 4.48 -3.89 -8.80
CA ASP A 20 4.68 -5.26 -8.32
C ASP A 20 5.63 -5.35 -7.11
N ARG A 21 6.43 -4.33 -6.83
CA ARG A 21 7.35 -4.31 -5.68
C ARG A 21 6.93 -3.36 -4.56
N ALA A 22 5.79 -2.70 -4.70
CA ALA A 22 5.28 -1.76 -3.73
C ALA A 22 4.44 -2.43 -2.65
N LEU A 23 4.66 -2.03 -1.38
CA LEU A 23 3.83 -2.39 -0.23
C LEU A 23 3.46 -1.10 0.51
N LEU A 24 2.24 -1.02 1.03
CA LEU A 24 1.76 0.14 1.80
C LEU A 24 1.43 -0.25 3.24
N SER A 25 1.78 0.63 4.18
CA SER A 25 1.46 0.50 5.62
C SER A 25 1.41 1.89 6.27
N CYS A 26 0.90 1.97 7.50
CA CYS A 26 0.79 3.21 8.27
C CYS A 26 1.99 3.49 9.19
N ASP A 27 2.88 2.52 9.40
CA ASP A 27 4.03 2.63 10.34
C ASP A 27 3.64 3.12 11.75
N ILE A 28 2.56 2.54 12.28
CA ILE A 28 2.09 2.86 13.63
C ILE A 28 3.08 2.31 14.65
N SER A 29 3.90 3.18 15.22
CA SER A 29 4.99 2.83 16.14
C SER A 29 4.98 3.61 17.47
N ARG A 30 4.01 4.51 17.67
CA ARG A 30 3.90 5.36 18.86
C ARG A 30 2.45 5.44 19.34
N HIS A 31 2.27 5.54 20.65
CA HIS A 31 0.94 5.63 21.28
C HIS A 31 0.10 6.79 20.73
N GLY A 32 0.71 7.98 20.57
CA GLY A 32 0.03 9.15 19.99
C GLY A 32 -0.38 9.03 18.52
N TYR A 33 -0.10 7.90 17.85
CA TYR A 33 -0.62 7.64 16.51
C TYR A 33 -1.96 6.90 16.52
N LEU A 34 -2.40 6.39 17.67
CA LEU A 34 -3.70 5.74 17.83
C LEU A 34 -4.83 6.76 17.76
N THR A 35 -6.00 6.33 17.27
CA THR A 35 -7.18 7.19 17.10
C THR A 35 -7.67 7.78 18.41
N ASP A 36 -7.61 7.00 19.49
CA ASP A 36 -8.08 7.40 20.82
C ASP A 36 -7.17 8.48 21.43
N GLU A 37 -5.94 8.60 20.92
CA GLU A 37 -4.96 9.62 21.29
C GLU A 37 -4.91 10.78 20.27
N GLY A 38 -5.88 10.87 19.35
CA GLY A 38 -5.95 11.91 18.31
C GLY A 38 -5.06 11.68 17.08
N GLY A 39 -4.44 10.51 16.97
CA GLY A 39 -3.67 10.09 15.81
C GLY A 39 -4.51 9.53 14.66
N THR A 40 -3.87 9.17 13.55
CA THR A 40 -4.55 8.69 12.33
C THR A 40 -4.98 7.22 12.40
N GLY A 41 -4.30 6.42 13.22
CA GLY A 41 -4.56 4.99 13.41
C GLY A 41 -4.27 4.11 12.19
N TYR A 42 -4.47 2.80 12.37
CA TYR A 42 -4.28 1.79 11.33
C TYR A 42 -5.25 1.94 10.15
N GLY A 43 -6.44 2.50 10.39
CA GLY A 43 -7.49 2.67 9.38
C GLY A 43 -7.19 3.75 8.34
N HIS A 44 -6.21 4.63 8.58
CA HIS A 44 -5.88 5.75 7.68
C HIS A 44 -5.62 5.32 6.24
N LEU A 45 -4.93 4.19 6.06
CA LEU A 45 -4.69 3.62 4.74
C LEU A 45 -5.99 3.41 3.97
N PHE A 46 -6.98 2.79 4.60
CA PHE A 46 -8.25 2.40 3.97
C PHE A 46 -9.26 3.54 3.85
N HIS A 47 -9.31 4.44 4.83
CA HIS A 47 -10.32 5.51 4.87
C HIS A 47 -9.89 6.78 4.13
N SER A 48 -8.59 7.01 3.98
CA SER A 48 -8.06 8.26 3.40
C SER A 48 -7.18 8.01 2.18
N PHE A 49 -6.14 7.18 2.32
CA PHE A 49 -5.07 7.10 1.32
C PHE A 49 -5.46 6.29 0.07
N LEU A 50 -6.07 5.11 0.22
CA LEU A 50 -6.54 4.31 -0.92
C LEU A 50 -7.66 5.01 -1.72
N PRO A 51 -8.65 5.68 -1.08
CA PRO A 51 -9.59 6.52 -1.81
C PRO A 51 -8.91 7.64 -2.64
N ALA A 52 -7.84 8.25 -2.11
CA ALA A 52 -7.08 9.27 -2.85
C ALA A 52 -6.37 8.69 -4.08
N LEU A 53 -5.73 7.52 -3.95
CA LEU A 53 -5.14 6.80 -5.09
C LEU A 53 -6.18 6.45 -6.15
N ARG A 54 -7.34 5.94 -5.74
CA ARG A 54 -8.45 5.64 -6.66
C ARG A 54 -8.92 6.91 -7.39
N LYS A 55 -9.07 8.02 -6.68
CA LYS A 55 -9.45 9.31 -7.27
C LYS A 55 -8.41 9.82 -8.28
N ALA A 56 -7.13 9.50 -8.05
CA ALA A 56 -6.03 9.81 -8.96
C ALA A 56 -5.94 8.86 -10.17
N GLY A 57 -6.83 7.87 -10.29
CA GLY A 57 -6.92 6.99 -11.46
C GLY A 57 -6.29 5.61 -11.28
N VAL A 58 -5.78 5.28 -10.10
CA VAL A 58 -5.26 3.93 -9.83
C VAL A 58 -6.43 2.92 -9.79
N ASP A 59 -6.34 1.90 -10.64
CA ASP A 59 -7.39 0.90 -10.78
C ASP A 59 -7.46 -0.08 -9.58
N ALA A 60 -8.55 -0.83 -9.51
CA ALA A 60 -8.77 -1.77 -8.41
C ALA A 60 -7.75 -2.92 -8.38
N ASP A 61 -7.25 -3.36 -9.54
CA ASP A 61 -6.28 -4.46 -9.62
C ASP A 61 -4.93 -4.04 -9.04
N THR A 62 -4.47 -2.84 -9.37
CA THR A 62 -3.24 -2.23 -8.83
C THR A 62 -3.37 -1.98 -7.32
N LEU A 63 -4.53 -1.53 -6.84
CA LEU A 63 -4.76 -1.38 -5.41
C LEU A 63 -4.73 -2.73 -4.69
N ASP A 64 -5.33 -3.78 -5.23
CA ASP A 64 -5.22 -5.15 -4.69
C ASP A 64 -3.78 -5.67 -4.76
N LEU A 65 -3.03 -5.32 -5.82
CA LEU A 65 -1.63 -5.70 -5.98
C LEU A 65 -0.79 -5.18 -4.80
N ILE A 66 -0.82 -3.87 -4.56
CA ILE A 66 0.07 -3.21 -3.59
C ILE A 66 -0.37 -3.38 -2.13
N THR A 67 -1.63 -3.77 -1.89
CA THR A 67 -2.18 -3.93 -0.53
C THR A 67 -2.45 -5.37 -0.11
N ARG A 68 -2.54 -6.31 -1.05
CA ARG A 68 -2.83 -7.72 -0.75
C ARG A 68 -1.84 -8.66 -1.41
N ARG A 69 -1.73 -8.68 -2.74
CA ARG A 69 -0.91 -9.68 -3.44
C ARG A 69 0.57 -9.52 -3.14
N ASN A 70 1.11 -8.30 -3.20
CA ASN A 70 2.52 -8.05 -2.89
C ASN A 70 2.86 -8.37 -1.42
N PRO A 71 2.09 -7.88 -0.41
CA PRO A 71 2.33 -8.29 0.97
C PRO A 71 2.24 -9.79 1.20
N LEU A 72 1.24 -10.49 0.64
CA LEU A 72 1.13 -11.95 0.76
C LEU A 72 2.35 -12.64 0.16
N ARG A 73 2.74 -12.24 -1.05
CA ARG A 73 3.93 -12.77 -1.74
C ARG A 73 5.19 -12.60 -0.89
N PHE A 74 5.39 -11.40 -0.37
CA PHE A 74 6.57 -11.05 0.43
C PHE A 74 6.61 -11.75 1.79
N LEU A 75 5.48 -11.77 2.52
CA LEU A 75 5.41 -12.30 3.88
C LEU A 75 5.35 -13.83 3.93
N ALA A 76 4.74 -14.46 2.93
CA ALA A 76 4.63 -15.92 2.86
C ALA A 76 5.81 -16.58 2.12
N GLY A 77 6.70 -15.79 1.51
CA GLY A 77 7.82 -16.32 0.72
C GLY A 77 7.39 -17.07 -0.55
N ALA A 78 6.16 -16.88 -1.01
CA ALA A 78 5.66 -17.54 -2.21
C ALA A 78 6.23 -16.84 -3.46
N ASP A 79 7.21 -17.42 -4.15
CA ASP A 79 7.61 -16.93 -5.46
C ASP A 79 6.69 -17.52 -6.54
N PRO A 80 5.90 -16.72 -7.30
CA PRO A 80 5.09 -17.25 -8.39
C PRO A 80 5.91 -17.90 -9.51
N ARG A 81 7.26 -17.78 -9.49
CA ARG A 81 8.17 -18.48 -10.41
C ARG A 81 8.52 -19.90 -9.97
N GLU A 82 8.13 -20.33 -8.77
CA GLU A 82 8.40 -21.68 -8.25
C GLU A 82 7.24 -22.66 -8.49
N SER A 83 6.10 -22.21 -9.04
CA SER A 83 4.93 -23.06 -9.28
C SER A 83 4.90 -23.74 -10.66
N SER A 84 6.05 -23.97 -11.30
CA SER A 84 6.15 -24.66 -12.60
C SER A 84 6.82 -26.03 -12.55
N ASP A 85 6.85 -26.66 -11.38
CA ASP A 85 7.21 -28.08 -11.22
C ASP A 85 5.97 -28.88 -10.80
N ASP A 86 5.10 -29.18 -11.78
CA ASP A 86 4.40 -30.47 -11.93
C ASP A 86 3.93 -30.65 -13.38
#